data_AF-F1KY61-F1
#
_entry.id   AF-F1KY61-F1
#
_cell.length_a   1.000
_cell.length_b   1.000
_cell.length_c   1.000
_cell.angle_alpha   90.00
_cell.angle_beta   90.00
_cell.angle_gamma   90.00
#
_symmetry.space_group_name_H-M   'P 1'
#
loop_
_entity.id
_entity.type
_entity.pdbx_description
1 polymer ?
#
loop_
_entity_poly.entity_id
_entity_poly.type
_entity_poly.pdbx_seq_one_letter_code
_entity_poly.pdbx_strand_id
1 'polypeptide(L)'
;MRVMTSRAIERKCRLRVAPSFEAYDWPCQEVEIGIPGQHQYWNVTLAMQLSKAWLERMHAAGMVFQKDENEMPARGSVLPGFRVPDEFLDGIRLCEWPGRSQVLKLDSVTYFLDGAHTPRSLQCCAEWYKWERERVNQRLRSKPLRVLLFHCTADRTPESLLPFLKDCNFDVALFCPARVRPVLDMRSDQANLNQSEQEQRQRVEHNMVVWKQLTGEETHAEHFDCITAAIEKIEAMKSRKGHEVEVLVTGSLHLVGGVLALIQPHS
;
A
#
# COMPACT_ATOMS: atom_id res chain seq x y z
N MET A 1 -3.77 16.72 14.89
CA MET A 1 -3.73 18.19 14.68
C MET A 1 -2.66 18.91 15.51
N ARG A 2 -2.50 18.63 16.82
CA ARG A 2 -1.54 19.34 17.71
C ARG A 2 -0.13 19.53 17.11
N VAL A 3 0.49 18.46 16.60
CA VAL A 3 1.84 18.51 16.00
C VAL A 3 1.90 19.45 14.78
N MET A 4 0.91 19.35 13.88
CA MET A 4 0.84 20.21 12.68
C MET A 4 0.64 21.68 13.05
N THR A 5 -0.22 21.97 14.03
CA THR A 5 -0.42 23.34 14.54
C THR A 5 0.87 23.91 15.13
N SER A 6 1.58 23.15 15.96
CA SER A 6 2.86 23.58 16.52
C SER A 6 3.91 23.83 15.43
N ARG A 7 4.02 22.95 14.43
CA ARG A 7 4.94 23.15 13.30
C ARG A 7 4.58 24.36 12.44
N ALA A 8 3.30 24.64 12.23
CA ALA A 8 2.87 25.83 11.50
C ALA A 8 3.27 27.13 12.22
N ILE A 9 3.10 27.17 13.55
CA ILE A 9 3.53 28.30 14.40
C ILE A 9 5.05 28.48 14.29
N GLU A 10 5.82 27.40 14.48
CA GLU A 10 7.28 27.44 14.39
C GLU A 10 7.79 27.91 13.03
N ARG A 11 7.17 27.41 11.95
CA ARG A 11 7.50 27.77 10.56
C ARG A 11 6.89 29.10 10.12
N LYS A 12 6.14 29.78 11.00
CA LYS A 12 5.41 31.03 10.72
C LYS A 12 4.55 30.93 9.45
N CYS A 13 3.91 29.79 9.24
CA CYS A 13 3.06 29.53 8.08
C CYS A 13 1.60 29.30 8.48
N ARG A 14 0.69 29.47 7.52
CA ARG A 14 -0.73 29.18 7.73
C ARG A 14 -0.97 27.68 7.58
N LEU A 15 -1.55 27.06 8.61
CA LEU A 15 -2.06 25.70 8.50
C LEU A 15 -3.43 25.71 7.83
N ARG A 16 -3.52 25.01 6.71
CA ARG A 16 -4.77 24.73 5.99
C ARG A 16 -5.00 23.23 5.95
N VAL A 17 -6.24 22.81 6.04
CA VAL A 17 -6.68 21.42 6.06
C VAL A 17 -7.46 21.16 4.79
N ALA A 18 -7.09 20.12 4.04
CA ALA A 18 -7.87 19.69 2.89
C ALA A 18 -9.26 19.20 3.34
N PRO A 19 -10.34 19.53 2.61
CA PRO A 19 -11.67 19.07 2.97
C PRO A 19 -11.82 17.57 2.73
N SER A 20 -12.97 17.02 3.16
CA SER A 20 -13.33 15.64 2.85
C SER A 20 -13.59 15.46 1.35
N PHE A 21 -13.63 14.21 0.90
CA PHE A 21 -13.81 13.86 -0.51
C PHE A 21 -15.18 14.32 -1.02
N GLU A 22 -16.21 14.28 -0.17
CA GLU A 22 -17.59 14.64 -0.47
C GLU A 22 -17.81 16.15 -0.56
N ALA A 23 -16.83 16.97 -0.16
CA ALA A 23 -16.93 18.42 -0.22
C ALA A 23 -16.67 18.99 -1.62
N TYR A 24 -16.18 18.16 -2.56
CA TYR A 24 -15.92 18.55 -3.94
C TYR A 24 -17.17 18.35 -4.80
N ASP A 25 -17.34 19.22 -5.79
CA ASP A 25 -18.36 19.08 -6.81
C ASP A 25 -17.81 18.21 -7.95
N TRP A 26 -18.11 16.91 -7.86
CA TRP A 26 -17.67 15.89 -8.80
C TRP A 26 -18.59 15.87 -10.03
N PRO A 27 -18.06 15.97 -11.26
CA PRO A 27 -18.88 15.95 -12.47
C PRO A 27 -19.37 14.53 -12.86
N CYS A 28 -19.11 13.52 -12.04
CA CYS A 28 -19.53 12.13 -12.24
C CYS A 28 -20.09 11.52 -10.94
N GLN A 29 -20.89 10.46 -11.07
CA GLN A 29 -21.48 9.75 -9.92
C GLN A 29 -20.46 8.86 -9.19
N GLU A 30 -19.55 8.22 -9.94
CA GLU A 30 -18.48 7.40 -9.41
C GLU A 30 -17.14 7.97 -9.88
N VAL A 31 -16.28 8.28 -8.91
CA VAL A 31 -14.93 8.80 -9.18
C VAL A 31 -13.97 7.63 -9.20
N GLU A 32 -13.38 7.37 -10.36
CA GLU A 32 -12.32 6.39 -10.50
C GLU A 32 -10.99 6.97 -9.98
N ILE A 33 -10.32 6.24 -9.09
CA ILE A 33 -9.00 6.61 -8.56
C ILE A 33 -7.99 5.54 -8.97
N GLY A 34 -6.82 5.95 -9.46
CA GLY A 34 -5.80 5.01 -9.95
C GLY A 34 -5.15 4.19 -8.84
N ILE A 35 -5.09 4.73 -7.61
CA ILE A 35 -4.63 3.99 -6.43
C ILE A 35 -5.84 3.61 -5.58
N PRO A 36 -6.23 2.32 -5.51
CA PRO A 36 -7.44 1.91 -4.82
C PRO A 36 -7.30 1.98 -3.28
N GLY A 37 -8.46 1.99 -2.60
CA GLY A 37 -8.58 1.96 -1.15
C GLY A 37 -9.14 3.26 -0.57
N GLN A 38 -10.08 3.15 0.37
CA GLN A 38 -10.80 4.29 0.95
C GLN A 38 -9.87 5.33 1.61
N HIS A 39 -8.76 4.89 2.18
CA HIS A 39 -7.76 5.77 2.78
C HIS A 39 -7.09 6.70 1.75
N GLN A 40 -7.11 6.36 0.46
CA GLN A 40 -6.55 7.19 -0.61
C GLN A 40 -7.38 8.44 -0.87
N TYR A 41 -8.65 8.48 -0.48
CA TYR A 41 -9.48 9.69 -0.60
C TYR A 41 -8.84 10.89 0.10
N TRP A 42 -8.20 10.68 1.26
CA TRP A 42 -7.46 11.73 1.96
C TRP A 42 -6.21 12.21 1.20
N ASN A 43 -5.54 11.30 0.49
CA ASN A 43 -4.37 11.64 -0.33
C ASN A 43 -4.81 12.40 -1.59
N VAL A 44 -5.93 11.99 -2.21
CA VAL A 44 -6.53 12.65 -3.36
C VAL A 44 -6.94 14.08 -2.99
N THR A 45 -7.70 14.29 -1.92
CA THR A 45 -8.13 15.65 -1.56
C THR A 45 -6.97 16.56 -1.18
N LEU A 46 -5.94 16.01 -0.53
CA LEU A 46 -4.72 16.76 -0.24
C LEU A 46 -3.97 17.14 -1.53
N ALA A 47 -3.81 16.20 -2.46
CA ALA A 47 -3.15 16.44 -3.75
C ALA A 47 -3.89 17.51 -4.56
N MET A 48 -5.22 17.43 -4.63
CA MET A 48 -6.05 18.41 -5.33
C MET A 48 -5.89 19.83 -4.76
N GLN A 49 -5.92 20.00 -3.44
CA GLN A 49 -5.72 21.31 -2.82
C GLN A 49 -4.31 21.85 -3.03
N LEU A 50 -3.30 20.97 -2.99
CA LEU A 50 -1.91 21.36 -3.28
C LEU A 50 -1.74 21.79 -4.74
N SER A 51 -2.34 21.06 -5.69
CA SER A 51 -2.34 21.40 -7.11
C SER A 51 -3.06 22.72 -7.37
N LYS A 52 -4.23 22.96 -6.77
CA LYS A 52 -4.93 24.25 -6.86
C LYS A 52 -4.07 25.38 -6.30
N ALA A 53 -3.52 25.23 -5.10
CA ALA A 53 -2.66 26.24 -4.47
C ALA A 53 -1.40 26.55 -5.30
N TRP A 54 -0.83 25.55 -5.96
CA TRP A 54 0.28 25.73 -6.88
C TRP A 54 -0.13 26.53 -8.13
N LEU A 55 -1.24 26.17 -8.76
CA LEU A 55 -1.77 26.88 -9.94
C LEU A 55 -2.12 28.34 -9.61
N GLU A 56 -2.68 28.61 -8.43
CA GLU A 56 -2.93 29.97 -7.94
C GLU A 56 -1.63 30.76 -7.81
N ARG A 57 -0.60 30.16 -7.20
CA ARG A 57 0.73 30.77 -7.05
C ARG A 57 1.39 31.06 -8.40
N MET A 58 1.15 30.22 -9.39
CA MET A 58 1.70 30.38 -10.74
C MET A 58 0.84 31.28 -11.63
N HIS A 59 -0.23 31.89 -11.10
CA HIS A 59 -1.20 32.67 -11.86
C HIS A 59 -1.87 31.91 -13.03
N ALA A 60 -1.86 30.58 -12.97
CA ALA A 60 -2.43 29.69 -13.98
C ALA A 60 -3.81 29.14 -13.58
N ALA A 61 -4.28 29.40 -12.35
CA ALA A 61 -5.57 28.90 -11.86
C ALA A 61 -6.75 29.30 -12.75
N GLY A 62 -6.76 30.50 -13.33
CA GLY A 62 -7.84 30.95 -14.21
C GLY A 62 -7.93 30.24 -15.56
N MET A 63 -6.93 29.42 -15.91
CA MET A 63 -6.98 28.57 -17.11
C MET A 63 -7.70 27.23 -16.85
N VAL A 64 -7.76 26.81 -15.58
CA VAL A 64 -8.21 25.48 -15.18
C VAL A 64 -9.50 25.55 -14.36
N PHE A 65 -9.58 26.53 -13.45
CA PHE A 65 -10.74 26.76 -12.61
C PHE A 65 -11.56 27.91 -13.17
N GLN A 66 -12.86 27.67 -13.35
CA GLN A 66 -13.82 28.73 -13.59
C GLN A 66 -13.89 29.62 -12.35
N LYS A 67 -13.90 30.95 -12.53
CA LYS A 67 -14.09 31.88 -11.41
C LYS A 67 -15.50 31.70 -10.85
N ASP A 68 -15.60 31.26 -9.61
CA ASP A 68 -16.85 31.31 -8.87
C ASP A 68 -17.08 32.74 -8.38
N GLU A 69 -18.13 33.41 -8.88
CA GLU A 69 -18.49 34.79 -8.49
C GLU A 69 -18.90 34.88 -7.01
N ASN A 70 -19.13 33.75 -6.34
CA ASN A 70 -19.58 33.61 -4.96
C ASN A 70 -18.52 33.05 -3.99
N GLU A 71 -17.22 33.11 -4.31
CA GLU A 71 -16.16 32.66 -3.38
C GLU A 71 -16.18 33.49 -2.07
N MET A 72 -16.92 33.02 -1.07
CA MET A 72 -16.76 33.49 0.28
C MET A 72 -15.37 33.10 0.78
N PRO A 73 -14.59 34.02 1.36
CA PRO A 73 -13.29 33.68 1.90
C PRO A 73 -13.45 32.59 2.96
N ALA A 74 -12.66 31.51 2.83
CA ALA A 74 -12.69 30.36 3.72
C ALA A 74 -12.66 30.80 5.19
N ARG A 75 -13.80 30.70 5.89
CA ARG A 75 -13.89 30.90 7.33
C ARG A 75 -13.50 29.59 8.00
N GLY A 76 -12.25 29.49 8.45
CA GLY A 76 -11.76 28.33 9.20
C GLY A 76 -10.44 27.79 8.67
N SER A 77 -9.94 26.73 9.32
CA SER A 77 -8.71 26.05 8.91
C SER A 77 -8.93 25.08 7.74
N VAL A 78 -10.17 24.66 7.47
CA VAL A 78 -10.52 23.73 6.38
C VAL A 78 -10.78 24.52 5.10
N LEU A 79 -10.12 24.12 4.01
CA LEU A 79 -10.31 24.71 2.68
C LEU A 79 -11.64 24.23 2.07
N PRO A 80 -12.34 25.06 1.27
CA PRO A 80 -13.51 24.60 0.55
C PRO A 80 -13.12 23.61 -0.55
N GLY A 81 -14.03 22.70 -0.87
CA GLY A 81 -13.97 21.97 -2.13
C GLY A 81 -14.23 22.91 -3.31
N PHE A 82 -14.10 22.36 -4.51
CA PHE A 82 -14.33 23.08 -5.75
C PHE A 82 -14.89 22.13 -6.80
N ARG A 83 -15.47 22.67 -7.87
CA ARG A 83 -15.80 21.89 -9.05
C ARG A 83 -14.55 21.31 -9.67
N VAL A 84 -14.49 19.98 -9.77
CA VAL A 84 -13.28 19.26 -10.18
C VAL A 84 -13.11 19.37 -11.71
N PRO A 85 -12.00 19.96 -12.19
CA PRO A 85 -11.69 20.03 -13.62
C PRO A 85 -11.36 18.65 -14.21
N ASP A 86 -11.57 18.49 -15.51
CA ASP A 86 -11.33 17.22 -16.21
C ASP A 86 -9.86 16.77 -16.11
N GLU A 87 -8.91 17.72 -16.17
CA GLU A 87 -7.48 17.41 -16.03
C GLU A 87 -7.14 16.84 -14.64
N PHE A 88 -7.89 17.23 -13.61
CA PHE A 88 -7.71 16.69 -12.26
C PHE A 88 -8.30 15.28 -12.16
N LEU A 89 -9.43 15.01 -12.81
CA LEU A 89 -10.00 13.66 -12.89
C LEU A 89 -9.03 12.71 -13.58
N ASP A 90 -8.46 13.12 -14.71
CA ASP A 90 -7.45 12.33 -15.40
C ASP A 90 -6.21 12.11 -14.54
N GLY A 91 -5.73 13.14 -13.86
CA GLY A 91 -4.60 13.01 -12.93
C GLY A 91 -4.84 12.02 -11.80
N ILE A 92 -6.05 11.99 -11.23
CA ILE A 92 -6.42 11.07 -10.15
C ILE A 92 -6.60 9.64 -10.69
N ARG A 93 -7.28 9.50 -11.83
CA ARG A 93 -7.58 8.22 -12.48
C ARG A 93 -6.33 7.52 -12.99
N LEU A 94 -5.39 8.27 -13.58
CA LEU A 94 -4.14 7.76 -14.15
C LEU A 94 -3.01 7.66 -13.12
N CYS A 95 -3.26 8.01 -11.85
CA CYS A 95 -2.23 7.97 -10.82
C CYS A 95 -1.86 6.52 -10.48
N GLU A 96 -0.62 6.15 -10.77
CA GLU A 96 -0.05 4.86 -10.38
C GLU A 96 1.07 5.06 -9.36
N TRP A 97 1.15 4.16 -8.39
CA TRP A 97 2.24 4.15 -7.42
C TRP A 97 2.64 2.70 -7.10
N PRO A 98 3.75 2.20 -7.69
CA PRO A 98 4.21 0.83 -7.47
C PRO A 98 4.35 0.48 -5.99
N GLY A 99 3.74 -0.64 -5.59
CA GLY A 99 3.71 -1.10 -4.20
C GLY A 99 2.75 -0.36 -3.27
N ARG A 100 1.78 0.41 -3.80
CA ARG A 100 0.66 0.99 -3.05
C ARG A 100 -0.66 0.46 -3.59
N SER A 101 -1.29 -0.43 -2.84
CA SER A 101 -2.56 -1.03 -3.20
C SER A 101 -2.58 -1.53 -4.66
N GLN A 102 -1.47 -2.10 -5.11
CA GLN A 102 -1.24 -2.50 -6.49
C GLN A 102 -1.65 -3.97 -6.69
N VAL A 103 -2.39 -4.25 -7.76
CA VAL A 103 -2.76 -5.61 -8.16
C VAL A 103 -2.01 -5.99 -9.43
N LEU A 104 -1.33 -7.12 -9.42
CA LEU A 104 -0.64 -7.66 -10.58
C LEU A 104 -1.03 -9.13 -10.79
N LYS A 105 -1.63 -9.45 -11.92
CA LYS A 105 -1.96 -10.83 -12.30
C LYS A 105 -0.91 -11.39 -13.25
N LEU A 106 -0.24 -12.45 -12.84
CA LEU A 106 0.75 -13.20 -13.61
C LEU A 106 0.31 -14.66 -13.70
N ASP A 107 -0.14 -15.09 -14.87
CA ASP A 107 -0.77 -16.39 -15.09
C ASP A 107 -1.89 -16.68 -14.07
N SER A 108 -1.67 -17.66 -13.19
CA SER A 108 -2.60 -18.11 -12.14
C SER A 108 -2.22 -17.58 -10.76
N VAL A 109 -1.36 -16.57 -10.67
CA VAL A 109 -0.98 -15.90 -9.43
C VAL A 109 -1.41 -14.44 -9.51
N THR A 110 -2.21 -14.02 -8.53
CA THR A 110 -2.58 -12.60 -8.36
C THR A 110 -1.84 -12.05 -7.15
N TYR A 111 -0.94 -11.11 -7.38
CA TYR A 111 -0.22 -10.39 -6.36
C TYR A 111 -0.97 -9.13 -5.95
N PHE A 112 -1.16 -8.98 -4.65
CA PHE A 112 -1.64 -7.78 -3.99
C PHE A 112 -0.45 -7.18 -3.26
N LEU A 113 0.01 -6.01 -3.69
CA LEU A 113 1.28 -5.43 -3.28
C LEU A 113 1.03 -4.13 -2.54
N ASP A 114 1.37 -4.09 -1.24
CA ASP A 114 1.22 -2.88 -0.45
C ASP A 114 2.27 -2.77 0.66
N GLY A 115 3.13 -1.76 0.57
CA GLY A 115 4.23 -1.53 1.51
C GLY A 115 3.82 -0.92 2.86
N ALA A 116 2.64 -1.21 3.37
CA ALA A 116 2.20 -0.80 4.70
C ALA A 116 3.11 -1.40 5.80
N HIS A 117 3.44 -0.61 6.82
CA HIS A 117 4.43 -0.96 7.85
C HIS A 117 4.17 -0.26 9.20
N THR A 118 2.94 0.23 9.41
CA THR A 118 2.45 0.80 10.67
C THR A 118 1.08 0.21 10.98
N PRO A 119 0.63 0.16 12.25
CA PRO A 119 -0.67 -0.41 12.61
C PRO A 119 -1.83 0.13 11.75
N ARG A 120 -1.92 1.46 11.62
CA ARG A 120 -2.97 2.11 10.84
C ARG A 120 -2.87 1.81 9.34
N SER A 121 -1.66 1.77 8.77
CA SER A 121 -1.51 1.44 7.34
C SER A 121 -1.81 -0.03 7.06
N LEU A 122 -1.45 -0.95 7.96
CA LEU A 122 -1.78 -2.38 7.85
C LEU A 122 -3.29 -2.60 7.93
N GLN A 123 -3.99 -1.87 8.79
CA GLN A 123 -5.45 -1.90 8.81
C GLN A 123 -6.04 -1.51 7.45
N CYS A 124 -5.61 -0.37 6.89
CA CYS A 124 -6.06 0.09 5.58
C CYS A 124 -5.69 -0.90 4.46
N CYS A 125 -4.50 -1.51 4.53
CA CYS A 125 -4.04 -2.54 3.62
C CYS A 125 -4.95 -3.78 3.66
N ALA A 126 -5.28 -4.27 4.87
CA ALA A 126 -6.15 -5.44 5.05
C ALA A 126 -7.58 -5.17 4.55
N GLU A 127 -8.11 -3.97 4.78
CA GLU A 127 -9.42 -3.54 4.27
C GLU A 127 -9.42 -3.48 2.73
N TRP A 128 -8.42 -2.85 2.13
CA TRP A 128 -8.23 -2.82 0.67
C TRP A 128 -8.11 -4.23 0.10
N TYR A 129 -7.23 -5.07 0.65
CA TYR A 129 -7.00 -6.43 0.18
C TYR A 129 -8.29 -7.25 0.16
N LYS A 130 -9.07 -7.21 1.26
CA LYS A 130 -10.34 -7.95 1.36
C LYS A 130 -11.37 -7.48 0.31
N TRP A 131 -11.45 -6.19 0.07
CA TRP A 131 -12.37 -5.63 -0.93
C TRP A 131 -11.92 -5.96 -2.36
N GLU A 132 -10.65 -5.73 -2.67
CA GLU A 132 -10.08 -5.89 -4.00
C GLU A 132 -10.05 -7.36 -4.42
N ARG A 133 -9.69 -8.28 -3.51
CA ARG A 133 -9.71 -9.71 -3.82
C ARG A 133 -11.11 -10.22 -4.12
N GLU A 134 -12.14 -9.69 -3.44
CA GLU A 134 -13.52 -10.12 -3.73
C GLU A 134 -13.87 -9.75 -5.16
N ARG A 135 -13.55 -8.52 -5.58
CA ARG A 135 -13.71 -8.03 -6.96
C ARG A 135 -12.95 -8.87 -7.99
N VAL A 136 -11.67 -9.15 -7.75
CA VAL A 136 -10.84 -9.96 -8.65
C VAL A 136 -11.33 -11.40 -8.73
N ASN A 137 -11.79 -11.96 -7.61
CA ASN A 137 -12.17 -13.37 -7.51
C ASN A 137 -13.60 -13.67 -8.00
N GLN A 138 -14.42 -12.66 -8.34
CA GLN A 138 -15.81 -12.85 -8.78
C GLN A 138 -15.98 -13.86 -9.93
N ARG A 139 -14.95 -13.99 -10.78
CA ARG A 139 -14.98 -14.86 -11.96
C ARG A 139 -14.31 -16.22 -11.73
N LEU A 140 -13.77 -16.47 -10.54
CA LEU A 140 -13.10 -17.73 -10.23
C LEU A 140 -14.11 -18.84 -9.97
N ARG A 141 -13.81 -20.04 -10.47
CA ARG A 141 -14.65 -21.24 -10.28
C ARG A 141 -14.50 -21.87 -8.90
N SER A 142 -13.41 -21.56 -8.20
CA SER A 142 -13.06 -22.10 -6.89
C SER A 142 -12.30 -21.08 -6.07
N LYS A 143 -12.35 -21.21 -4.74
CA LYS A 143 -11.57 -20.37 -3.81
C LYS A 143 -10.07 -20.49 -4.14
N PRO A 144 -9.34 -19.37 -4.36
CA PRO A 144 -7.90 -19.41 -4.57
C PRO A 144 -7.17 -19.79 -3.28
N LEU A 145 -5.95 -20.34 -3.42
CA LEU A 145 -5.04 -20.51 -2.30
C LEU A 145 -4.50 -19.15 -1.87
N ARG A 146 -4.66 -18.81 -0.58
CA ARG A 146 -4.32 -17.50 -0.06
C ARG A 146 -2.98 -17.52 0.66
N VAL A 147 -2.05 -16.72 0.16
CA VAL A 147 -0.68 -16.64 0.67
C VAL A 147 -0.42 -15.24 1.22
N LEU A 148 0.10 -15.17 2.44
CA LEU A 148 0.72 -13.96 2.98
C LEU A 148 2.24 -14.06 2.75
N LEU A 149 2.86 -13.00 2.23
CA LEU A 149 4.31 -12.80 2.24
C LEU A 149 4.61 -11.54 3.05
N PHE A 150 5.23 -11.72 4.22
CA PHE A 150 5.38 -10.65 5.20
C PHE A 150 6.82 -10.47 5.69
N HIS A 151 7.20 -9.21 5.88
CA HIS A 151 8.41 -8.82 6.58
C HIS A 151 8.18 -7.51 7.32
N CYS A 152 8.64 -7.39 8.57
CA CYS A 152 8.74 -6.09 9.24
C CYS A 152 10.19 -5.79 9.66
N THR A 153 10.57 -4.52 9.57
CA THR A 153 11.89 -4.01 9.96
C THR A 153 12.06 -3.97 11.48
N ALA A 154 13.29 -3.88 11.98
CA ALA A 154 13.58 -4.07 13.40
C ALA A 154 13.05 -2.97 14.33
N ASP A 155 12.75 -1.78 13.80
CA ASP A 155 12.11 -0.68 14.53
C ASP A 155 10.60 -0.89 14.73
N ARG A 156 10.08 -2.04 14.28
CA ARG A 156 8.69 -2.47 14.42
C ARG A 156 8.62 -3.86 15.05
N THR A 157 7.51 -4.14 15.71
CA THR A 157 7.25 -5.43 16.35
C THR A 157 6.14 -6.16 15.60
N PRO A 158 6.33 -7.44 15.22
CA PRO A 158 5.29 -8.21 14.53
C PRO A 158 3.99 -8.30 15.34
N GLU A 159 4.06 -8.27 16.67
CA GLU A 159 2.90 -8.24 17.58
C GLU A 159 2.02 -7.00 17.37
N SER A 160 2.60 -5.88 16.93
CA SER A 160 1.84 -4.66 16.65
C SER A 160 1.26 -4.61 15.23
N LEU A 161 1.71 -5.48 14.32
CA LEU A 161 1.38 -5.40 12.89
C LEU A 161 0.55 -6.60 12.41
N LEU A 162 0.96 -7.82 12.73
CA LEU A 162 0.32 -9.05 12.28
C LEU A 162 -1.15 -9.21 12.71
N PRO A 163 -1.61 -8.71 13.88
CA PRO A 163 -3.02 -8.83 14.26
C PRO A 163 -4.00 -8.20 13.26
N PHE A 164 -3.58 -7.19 12.48
CA PHE A 164 -4.43 -6.57 11.45
C PHE A 164 -4.64 -7.46 10.22
N LEU A 165 -3.80 -8.47 10.02
CA LEU A 165 -3.83 -9.38 8.87
C LEU A 165 -4.54 -10.70 9.17
N LYS A 166 -4.81 -11.03 10.44
CA LYS A 166 -5.36 -12.33 10.86
C LYS A 166 -6.69 -12.66 10.16
N ASP A 167 -7.57 -11.68 10.02
CA ASP A 167 -8.92 -11.85 9.47
C ASP A 167 -8.94 -11.86 7.93
N CYS A 168 -7.76 -11.90 7.29
CA CYS A 168 -7.64 -12.08 5.86
C CYS A 168 -7.72 -13.56 5.44
N ASN A 169 -7.76 -14.50 6.40
CA ASN A 169 -7.94 -15.94 6.17
C ASN A 169 -6.90 -16.53 5.20
N PHE A 170 -5.62 -16.30 5.47
CA PHE A 170 -4.54 -16.91 4.70
C PHE A 170 -4.47 -18.41 4.97
N ASP A 171 -4.27 -19.20 3.92
CA ASP A 171 -4.05 -20.65 4.04
C ASP A 171 -2.55 -20.93 4.28
N VAL A 172 -1.67 -20.04 3.78
CA VAL A 172 -0.22 -20.09 3.97
C VAL A 172 0.34 -18.72 4.33
N ALA A 173 1.28 -18.66 5.28
CA ALA A 173 2.05 -17.46 5.61
C ALA A 173 3.55 -17.72 5.45
N LEU A 174 4.18 -16.94 4.57
CA LEU A 174 5.59 -16.99 4.24
C LEU A 174 6.28 -15.76 4.83
N PHE A 175 7.43 -15.97 5.45
CA PHE A 175 8.25 -14.91 6.04
C PHE A 175 9.63 -14.93 5.42
N CYS A 176 10.13 -13.79 4.96
CA CYS A 176 11.50 -13.69 4.45
C CYS A 176 12.08 -12.30 4.74
N PRO A 177 13.40 -12.11 4.71
CA PRO A 177 13.98 -10.77 4.78
C PRO A 177 13.70 -10.02 3.48
N ALA A 178 13.78 -8.68 3.52
CA ALA A 178 13.71 -7.84 2.32
C ALA A 178 14.99 -7.90 1.45
N ARG A 179 15.53 -9.11 1.27
CA ARG A 179 16.75 -9.41 0.52
C ARG A 179 16.38 -10.28 -0.67
N VAL A 180 16.70 -9.84 -1.88
CA VAL A 180 16.26 -10.51 -3.11
C VAL A 180 16.86 -11.92 -3.23
N ARG A 181 18.18 -12.06 -3.12
CA ARG A 181 18.91 -13.34 -3.33
C ARG A 181 19.68 -13.80 -2.08
N PRO A 182 20.00 -15.10 -1.95
CA PRO A 182 20.94 -15.60 -0.94
C PRO A 182 22.32 -14.98 -1.17
N VAL A 183 23.09 -14.72 -0.11
CA VAL A 183 24.40 -14.06 -0.23
C VAL A 183 25.39 -14.94 -1.01
N LEU A 184 25.64 -14.53 -2.26
CA LEU A 184 26.85 -14.82 -3.06
C LEU A 184 27.19 -13.64 -4.00
N ASP A 185 26.66 -12.43 -3.76
CA ASP A 185 26.90 -11.27 -4.63
C ASP A 185 27.34 -10.05 -3.82
N MET A 186 28.59 -9.61 -4.01
CA MET A 186 29.21 -8.44 -3.36
C MET A 186 28.62 -7.09 -3.84
N ARG A 187 27.47 -7.08 -4.52
CA ARG A 187 26.87 -5.90 -5.15
C ARG A 187 25.37 -5.76 -4.89
N SER A 188 24.92 -5.95 -3.65
CA SER A 188 23.53 -5.65 -3.27
C SER A 188 23.44 -4.41 -2.39
N ASP A 189 23.23 -3.26 -3.04
CA ASP A 189 23.03 -1.94 -2.40
C ASP A 189 21.65 -1.82 -1.71
N GLN A 190 20.90 -2.91 -1.61
CA GLN A 190 19.55 -2.97 -1.05
C GLN A 190 19.44 -3.79 0.25
N ALA A 191 20.54 -4.38 0.73
CA ALA A 191 20.56 -4.94 2.07
C ALA A 191 20.53 -3.78 3.08
N ASN A 192 19.67 -3.85 4.09
CA ASN A 192 19.81 -3.02 5.29
C ASN A 192 21.22 -3.29 5.87
N LEU A 193 22.19 -2.45 5.50
CA LEU A 193 23.62 -2.53 5.88
C LEU A 193 23.86 -2.44 7.40
N ASN A 194 22.80 -2.26 8.19
CA ASN A 194 22.84 -2.05 9.63
C ASN A 194 22.52 -3.32 10.45
N GLN A 195 22.23 -4.47 9.83
CA GLN A 195 21.90 -5.71 10.55
C GLN A 195 22.64 -6.92 10.01
N SER A 196 23.19 -7.71 10.93
CA SER A 196 23.83 -9.00 10.65
C SER A 196 22.83 -10.01 10.08
N GLU A 197 23.33 -11.01 9.35
CA GLU A 197 22.49 -12.10 8.83
C GLU A 197 21.75 -12.85 9.94
N GLN A 198 22.40 -13.00 11.10
CA GLN A 198 21.81 -13.66 12.26
C GLN A 198 20.61 -12.88 12.79
N GLU A 199 20.69 -11.55 12.89
CA GLU A 199 19.56 -10.70 13.32
C GLU A 199 18.40 -10.75 12.33
N GLN A 200 18.70 -10.75 11.02
CA GLN A 200 17.66 -10.89 9.99
C GLN A 200 16.95 -12.24 10.09
N ARG A 201 17.70 -13.33 10.29
CA ARG A 201 17.12 -14.67 10.48
C ARG A 201 16.24 -14.74 11.72
N GLN A 202 16.74 -14.26 12.86
CA GLN A 202 15.97 -14.20 14.10
C GLN A 202 14.69 -13.37 13.93
N ARG A 203 14.75 -12.27 13.18
CA ARG A 203 13.57 -11.43 12.90
C ARG A 203 12.53 -12.19 12.10
N VAL A 204 12.93 -12.87 11.04
CA VAL A 204 12.01 -13.63 10.18
C VAL A 204 11.38 -14.78 10.95
N GLU A 205 12.17 -15.50 11.75
CA GLU A 205 11.68 -16.55 12.63
C GLU A 205 10.69 -16.01 13.68
N HIS A 206 11.01 -14.86 14.29
CA HIS A 206 10.13 -14.20 15.24
C HIS A 206 8.78 -13.80 14.60
N ASN A 207 8.79 -13.25 13.38
CA ASN A 207 7.54 -12.96 12.64
C ASN A 207 6.69 -14.22 12.47
N MET A 208 7.30 -15.34 12.09
CA MET A 208 6.62 -16.63 11.93
C MET A 208 6.05 -17.15 13.26
N VAL A 209 6.81 -17.06 14.35
CA VAL A 209 6.36 -17.51 15.68
C VAL A 209 5.15 -16.71 16.14
N VAL A 210 5.19 -15.38 16.02
CA VAL A 210 4.05 -14.51 16.38
C VAL A 210 2.83 -14.83 15.52
N TRP A 211 3.01 -15.08 14.22
CA TRP A 211 1.90 -15.49 13.36
C TRP A 211 1.26 -16.81 13.81
N LYS A 212 2.07 -17.82 14.13
CA LYS A 212 1.59 -19.11 14.64
C LYS A 212 0.84 -18.97 15.96
N GLN A 213 1.30 -18.10 16.86
CA GLN A 213 0.59 -17.80 18.11
C GLN A 213 -0.76 -17.12 17.88
N LEU A 214 -0.88 -16.30 16.83
CA LEU A 214 -2.11 -15.59 16.49
C LEU A 214 -3.15 -16.48 15.78
N THR A 215 -2.70 -17.45 14.97
CA THR A 215 -3.56 -18.23 14.06
C THR A 215 -3.70 -19.71 14.42
N GLY A 216 -2.91 -20.20 15.38
CA GLY A 216 -2.91 -21.62 15.75
C GLY A 216 -2.39 -22.51 14.62
N GLU A 217 -2.90 -23.73 14.54
CA GLU A 217 -2.52 -24.72 13.51
C GLU A 217 -3.29 -24.58 12.18
N GLU A 218 -4.21 -23.61 12.08
CA GLU A 218 -5.07 -23.43 10.90
C GLU A 218 -4.32 -22.91 9.68
N THR A 219 -3.23 -22.15 9.88
CA THR A 219 -2.43 -21.58 8.79
C THR A 219 -1.06 -22.24 8.73
N HIS A 220 -0.67 -22.76 7.55
CA HIS A 220 0.69 -23.25 7.36
C HIS A 220 1.67 -22.06 7.35
N ALA A 221 2.72 -22.10 8.16
CA ALA A 221 3.69 -21.00 8.25
C ALA A 221 5.14 -21.49 8.11
N GLU A 222 5.87 -20.84 7.21
CA GLU A 222 7.24 -21.19 6.81
C GLU A 222 8.08 -19.91 6.62
N HIS A 223 9.40 -20.00 6.81
CA HIS A 223 10.31 -18.90 6.58
C HIS A 223 11.40 -19.23 5.56
N PHE A 224 11.96 -18.20 4.93
CA PHE A 224 12.98 -18.27 3.89
C PHE A 224 14.10 -17.25 4.12
N ASP A 225 15.27 -17.54 3.58
CA ASP A 225 16.45 -16.66 3.70
C ASP A 225 16.44 -15.49 2.70
N CYS A 226 15.57 -15.50 1.70
CA CYS A 226 15.47 -14.44 0.69
C CYS A 226 14.09 -14.44 -0.01
N ILE A 227 13.83 -13.37 -0.77
CA ILE A 227 12.61 -13.19 -1.56
C ILE A 227 12.54 -14.23 -2.69
N THR A 228 13.64 -14.51 -3.39
CA THR A 228 13.66 -15.50 -4.47
C THR A 228 13.15 -16.87 -4.01
N ALA A 229 13.63 -17.38 -2.88
CA ALA A 229 13.18 -18.68 -2.35
C ALA A 229 11.68 -18.68 -1.98
N ALA A 230 11.17 -17.57 -1.44
CA ALA A 230 9.74 -17.42 -1.15
C ALA A 230 8.88 -17.38 -2.44
N ILE A 231 9.36 -16.70 -3.49
CA ILE A 231 8.69 -16.68 -4.80
C ILE A 231 8.73 -18.07 -5.46
N GLU A 232 9.85 -18.78 -5.43
CA GLU A 232 9.95 -20.17 -5.91
C GLU A 232 8.95 -21.09 -5.20
N LYS A 233 8.74 -20.90 -3.89
CA LYS A 233 7.72 -21.62 -3.14
C LYS A 233 6.31 -21.30 -3.63
N ILE A 234 5.99 -20.04 -3.90
CA ILE A 234 4.70 -19.60 -4.44
C ILE A 234 4.46 -20.22 -5.83
N GLU A 235 5.46 -20.18 -6.71
CA GLU A 235 5.38 -20.78 -8.04
C GLU A 235 5.21 -22.31 -7.98
N ALA A 236 5.84 -22.98 -7.01
CA ALA A 236 5.62 -24.41 -6.79
C ALA A 236 4.17 -24.72 -6.38
N MET A 237 3.46 -23.80 -5.71
CA MET A 237 2.05 -23.99 -5.33
C MET A 237 1.11 -23.98 -6.55
N LYS A 238 1.43 -23.19 -7.58
CA LYS A 238 0.68 -23.15 -8.86
C LYS A 238 0.60 -24.52 -9.53
N SER A 239 1.72 -25.27 -9.53
CA SER A 239 1.86 -26.53 -10.26
C SER A 239 0.99 -27.68 -9.74
N ARG A 240 0.53 -27.62 -8.48
CA ARG A 240 0.02 -28.83 -7.81
C ARG A 240 -1.44 -29.17 -8.14
N LYS A 241 -2.29 -28.21 -8.52
CA LYS A 241 -3.74 -28.48 -8.65
C LYS A 241 -4.53 -27.62 -9.65
N GLY A 242 -3.91 -26.80 -10.50
CA GLY A 242 -4.65 -25.85 -11.35
C GLY A 242 -5.51 -24.85 -10.55
N HIS A 243 -5.12 -24.59 -9.30
CA HIS A 243 -5.76 -23.62 -8.43
C HIS A 243 -5.10 -22.26 -8.63
N GLU A 244 -5.92 -21.22 -8.67
CA GLU A 244 -5.45 -19.83 -8.60
C GLU A 244 -4.82 -19.57 -7.23
N VAL A 245 -3.76 -18.78 -7.20
CA VAL A 245 -3.06 -18.35 -5.98
C VAL A 245 -3.22 -16.84 -5.85
N GLU A 246 -3.63 -16.37 -4.67
CA GLU A 246 -3.57 -14.95 -4.33
C GLU A 246 -2.47 -14.73 -3.29
N VAL A 247 -1.63 -13.72 -3.50
CA VAL A 247 -0.50 -13.41 -2.63
C VAL A 247 -0.61 -11.98 -2.15
N LEU A 248 -0.80 -11.75 -0.86
CA LEU A 248 -0.60 -10.42 -0.25
C LEU A 248 0.87 -10.27 0.14
N VAL A 249 1.56 -9.28 -0.43
CA VAL A 249 2.91 -8.89 -0.05
C VAL A 249 2.86 -7.57 0.72
N THR A 250 3.23 -7.59 2.00
CA THR A 250 3.12 -6.41 2.86
C THR A 250 4.10 -6.40 4.04
N GLY A 251 4.02 -5.38 4.90
CA GLY A 251 4.87 -5.22 6.09
C GLY A 251 6.14 -4.38 5.85
N SER A 252 6.59 -4.28 4.61
CA SER A 252 7.81 -3.54 4.24
C SER A 252 7.78 -3.10 2.78
N LEU A 253 8.09 -1.82 2.54
CA LEU A 253 8.24 -1.30 1.18
C LEU A 253 9.46 -1.93 0.47
N HIS A 254 10.51 -2.28 1.20
CA HIS A 254 11.68 -2.97 0.64
C HIS A 254 11.35 -4.41 0.20
N LEU A 255 10.51 -5.12 0.97
CA LEU A 255 10.02 -6.43 0.57
C LEU A 255 9.21 -6.33 -0.73
N VAL A 256 8.26 -5.39 -0.78
CA VAL A 256 7.42 -5.17 -1.98
C VAL A 256 8.28 -4.80 -3.18
N GLY A 257 9.25 -3.89 -3.03
CA GLY A 257 10.18 -3.53 -4.09
C GLY A 257 11.03 -4.72 -4.58
N GLY A 258 11.51 -5.56 -3.67
CA GLY A 258 12.29 -6.75 -4.01
C GLY A 258 11.44 -7.83 -4.72
N VAL A 259 10.16 -7.97 -4.36
CA VAL A 259 9.22 -8.83 -5.09
C VAL A 259 8.96 -8.29 -6.49
N LEU A 260 8.64 -6.99 -6.62
CA LEU A 260 8.42 -6.33 -7.91
C LEU A 260 9.63 -6.51 -8.85
N ALA A 261 10.86 -6.40 -8.34
CA ALA A 261 12.07 -6.60 -9.12
C ALA A 261 12.20 -8.02 -9.72
N LEU A 262 11.57 -9.03 -9.10
CA LEU A 262 11.56 -10.41 -9.61
C LEU A 262 10.39 -10.68 -10.55
N ILE A 263 9.19 -10.19 -10.21
CA ILE A 263 7.95 -10.55 -10.92
C ILE A 263 7.58 -9.56 -12.03
N GLN A 264 8.16 -8.36 -12.03
CA GLN A 264 7.91 -7.31 -13.01
C GLN A 264 9.21 -6.54 -13.37
N PRO A 265 10.25 -7.22 -13.92
CA PRO A 265 11.62 -6.68 -14.07
C PRO A 265 11.77 -5.55 -15.10
N HIS A 266 10.73 -5.22 -15.87
CA HIS A 266 10.76 -4.23 -16.96
C HIS A 266 9.78 -3.06 -16.75
N SER A 267 9.43 -2.77 -15.50
CA SER A 267 8.52 -1.66 -15.14
C SER A 267 9.25 -0.34 -14.99
#